data_AF-A0A1I2A2M8-F1
#
_entry.id   AF-A0A1I2A2M8-F1
#
_cell.length_a   1.000
_cell.length_b   1.000
_cell.length_c   1.000
_cell.angle_alpha   90.00
_cell.angle_beta   90.00
_cell.angle_gamma   90.00
#
_symmetry.space_group_name_H-M   'P 1'
#
loop_
_entity.id
_entity.type
_entity.pdbx_description
1 polymer ?
#
loop_
_entity_poly.entity_id
_entity_poly.type
_entity_poly.pdbx_seq_one_letter_code
_entity_poly.pdbx_strand_id
1 'polypeptide(L)'
;MKTGMDRSARSCKGCDDSYTVTEAQIQRILAAPMFQSSERCVDDEVYAARLRECGSCPKLMSGTTCIVCGCIVQISAKYKEKSCPNPNDVRWRSVASH
;
A
#
# COMPACT_ATOMS: atom_id res chain seq x y z
N MET A 1 46.65 4.52 -4.62
CA MET A 1 45.76 3.46 -5.14
C MET A 1 44.86 3.05 -3.98
N LYS A 2 43.60 3.50 -3.94
CA LYS A 2 42.68 3.23 -2.82
C LYS A 2 42.00 1.88 -3.08
N THR A 3 42.27 0.94 -2.19
CA THR A 3 41.75 -0.43 -2.15
C THR A 3 40.22 -0.44 -2.14
N GLY A 4 39.64 -1.33 -2.94
CA GLY A 4 38.20 -1.46 -3.16
C GLY A 4 37.42 -1.78 -1.89
N MET A 5 36.23 -1.19 -1.82
CA MET A 5 35.22 -1.51 -0.83
C MET A 5 34.71 -2.93 -1.11
N ASP A 6 35.11 -3.84 -0.25
CA ASP A 6 34.62 -5.22 -0.12
C ASP A 6 33.07 -5.29 -0.16
N ARG A 7 32.55 -6.12 -1.05
CA ARG A 7 31.11 -6.46 -1.16
C ARG A 7 30.77 -7.64 -0.24
N SER A 8 31.15 -7.60 1.03
CA SER A 8 30.62 -8.57 2.00
C SER A 8 29.14 -8.30 2.28
N ALA A 9 28.29 -9.19 1.76
CA ALA A 9 27.06 -9.67 2.39
C ALA A 9 26.16 -8.66 3.11
N ARG A 10 25.82 -7.52 2.49
CA ARG A 10 24.72 -6.68 2.95
C ARG A 10 23.42 -7.21 2.34
N SER A 11 22.73 -8.10 3.05
CA SER A 11 21.35 -8.52 2.74
C SER A 11 20.39 -7.34 2.94
N CYS A 12 20.46 -6.37 2.03
CA CYS A 12 19.39 -5.41 1.89
C CYS A 12 18.19 -6.17 1.33
N LYS A 13 17.07 -6.16 2.05
CA LYS A 13 15.80 -6.77 1.60
C LYS A 13 15.34 -6.28 0.21
N GLY A 14 15.85 -5.15 -0.26
CA GLY A 14 15.58 -4.61 -1.59
C GLY A 14 16.56 -5.03 -2.69
N CYS A 15 17.69 -5.65 -2.37
CA CYS A 15 18.62 -6.21 -3.38
C CYS A 15 18.31 -7.68 -3.70
N ASP A 16 17.30 -8.25 -3.05
CA ASP A 16 16.78 -9.58 -3.33
C ASP A 16 15.55 -9.44 -4.25
N ASP A 17 15.71 -9.84 -5.51
CA ASP A 17 14.69 -9.74 -6.55
C ASP A 17 13.44 -10.60 -6.25
N SER A 18 13.55 -11.56 -5.32
CA SER A 18 12.46 -12.45 -4.95
C SER A 18 11.56 -11.92 -3.82
N TYR A 19 11.90 -10.79 -3.20
CA TYR A 19 11.15 -10.27 -2.06
C TYR A 19 9.86 -9.55 -2.49
N THR A 20 8.73 -10.24 -2.37
CA THR A 20 7.39 -9.68 -2.61
C THR A 20 6.60 -9.49 -1.32
N VAL A 21 5.84 -8.39 -1.24
CA VAL A 21 4.87 -8.19 -0.15
C VAL A 21 3.67 -9.11 -0.38
N THR A 22 3.46 -10.03 0.57
CA THR A 22 2.36 -10.99 0.54
C THR A 22 1.10 -10.42 1.18
N GLU A 23 -0.06 -10.93 0.76
CA GLU A 23 -1.34 -10.57 1.37
C GLU A 23 -1.36 -10.86 2.89
N ALA A 24 -0.78 -11.99 3.33
CA ALA A 24 -0.70 -12.33 4.74
C ALA A 24 0.10 -11.29 5.57
N GLN A 25 1.16 -10.70 5.00
CA GLN A 25 1.90 -9.62 5.66
C GLN A 25 1.06 -8.34 5.76
N ILE A 26 0.30 -8.02 4.72
CA ILE A 26 -0.62 -6.86 4.71
C ILE A 26 -1.72 -7.04 5.76
N GLN A 27 -2.33 -8.21 5.82
CA GLN A 27 -3.38 -8.51 6.81
C GLN A 27 -2.86 -8.39 8.25
N ARG A 28 -1.61 -8.81 8.50
CA ARG A 28 -0.98 -8.61 9.83
C ARG A 28 -0.86 -7.12 10.19
N ILE A 29 -0.54 -6.27 9.22
CA ILE A 29 -0.46 -4.80 9.44
C ILE A 29 -1.86 -4.25 9.73
N LEU A 30 -2.87 -4.65 8.95
CA LEU A 30 -4.26 -4.22 9.11
C LEU A 30 -4.90 -4.71 10.42
N ALA A 31 -4.39 -5.79 11.01
CA ALA A 31 -4.82 -6.25 12.33
C ALA A 31 -4.34 -5.36 13.49
N ALA A 32 -3.42 -4.42 13.27
CA ALA A 32 -2.94 -3.55 14.33
C ALA A 32 -4.05 -2.59 14.83
N PRO A 33 -4.09 -2.24 16.13
CA PRO A 33 -5.16 -1.44 16.73
C PRO A 33 -5.44 -0.11 16.01
N MET A 34 -4.41 0.51 15.41
CA MET A 34 -4.56 1.77 14.68
C MET A 34 -5.50 1.65 13.47
N PHE A 35 -5.65 0.46 12.89
CA PHE A 35 -6.54 0.19 11.75
C PHE A 35 -7.95 -0.25 12.18
N GLN A 36 -8.18 -0.39 13.48
CA GLN A 36 -9.47 -0.79 14.06
C GLN A 36 -10.26 0.43 14.57
N SER A 37 -9.67 1.63 14.53
CA SER A 37 -10.29 2.87 14.97
C SER A 37 -11.15 3.51 13.87
N SER A 38 -12.44 3.70 14.13
CA SER A 38 -13.37 4.39 13.23
C SER A 38 -13.05 5.88 13.02
N GLU A 39 -12.25 6.50 13.89
CA GLU A 39 -11.83 7.90 13.73
C GLU A 39 -10.94 8.11 12.50
N ARG A 40 -10.10 7.11 12.16
CA ARG A 40 -9.12 7.19 11.07
C ARG A 40 -9.45 6.26 9.92
N CYS A 41 -10.14 5.16 10.19
CA CYS A 41 -10.39 4.13 9.20
C CYS A 41 -11.82 4.17 8.68
N VAL A 42 -11.97 3.87 7.39
CA VAL A 42 -13.29 3.68 6.79
C VAL A 42 -13.87 2.32 7.19
N ASP A 43 -15.20 2.26 7.20
CA ASP A 43 -15.97 1.04 7.39
C ASP A 43 -15.71 0.04 6.25
N ASP A 44 -16.02 -1.23 6.52
CA ASP A 44 -15.64 -2.33 5.63
C ASP A 44 -16.30 -2.26 4.25
N GLU A 45 -17.51 -1.70 4.16
CA GLU A 45 -18.19 -1.50 2.87
C GLU A 45 -17.42 -0.52 1.97
N VAL A 46 -17.03 0.63 2.52
CA VAL A 46 -16.25 1.64 1.80
C VAL A 46 -14.87 1.09 1.46
N TYR A 47 -14.25 0.35 2.40
CA TYR A 47 -12.97 -0.30 2.16
C TYR A 47 -13.04 -1.30 1.00
N ALA A 48 -14.03 -2.19 1.00
CA ALA A 48 -14.22 -3.18 -0.05
C ALA A 48 -14.51 -2.53 -1.41
N ALA A 49 -15.30 -1.46 -1.45
CA ALA A 49 -15.53 -0.69 -2.66
C ALA A 49 -14.24 -0.09 -3.22
N ARG A 50 -13.42 0.55 -2.39
CA ARG A 50 -12.12 1.13 -2.79
C ARG A 50 -11.17 0.07 -3.36
N LEU A 51 -11.10 -1.10 -2.74
CA LEU A 51 -10.28 -2.21 -3.23
C LEU A 51 -10.77 -2.74 -4.58
N ARG A 52 -12.08 -2.83 -4.79
CA ARG A 52 -12.67 -3.28 -6.07
C ARG A 52 -12.31 -2.32 -7.20
N GLU A 53 -12.46 -1.02 -6.96
CA GLU A 53 -12.11 0.01 -7.95
C GLU A 53 -10.61 0.00 -8.29
N CYS A 54 -9.75 -0.18 -7.28
CA CYS A 54 -8.31 -0.24 -7.53
C CYS A 54 -7.86 -1.57 -8.13
N GLY A 55 -8.52 -2.68 -7.80
CA GLY A 55 -8.22 -4.02 -8.34
C GLY A 55 -8.32 -4.10 -9.85
N SER A 56 -9.15 -3.24 -10.46
CA SER A 56 -9.29 -3.12 -11.92
C SER A 56 -8.39 -2.04 -12.54
N CYS A 57 -7.55 -1.37 -11.74
CA CYS A 57 -6.71 -0.26 -12.18
C CYS A 57 -5.45 -0.79 -12.87
N PRO A 58 -5.12 -0.33 -14.10
CA PRO A 58 -3.89 -0.74 -14.80
C PRO A 58 -2.60 -0.27 -14.12
N LYS A 59 -2.71 0.59 -13.10
CA LYS A 59 -1.61 1.10 -12.29
C LYS A 59 -1.36 0.27 -11.02
N LEU A 60 -2.11 -0.81 -10.80
CA LEU A 60 -1.90 -1.73 -9.69
C LEU A 60 -0.87 -2.80 -10.08
N MET A 61 0.28 -2.77 -9.41
CA MET A 61 1.36 -3.75 -9.58
C MET A 61 1.24 -4.86 -8.54
N SER A 62 1.38 -6.10 -9.01
CA SER A 62 1.38 -7.32 -8.18
C SER A 62 0.17 -7.44 -7.24
N GLY A 63 -0.97 -6.82 -7.61
CA GLY A 63 -2.21 -6.84 -6.83
C GLY A 63 -2.18 -6.03 -5.53
N THR A 64 -1.08 -5.37 -5.17
CA THR A 64 -0.93 -4.72 -3.85
C THR A 64 -0.39 -3.30 -3.92
N THR A 65 0.47 -2.99 -4.89
CA THR A 65 1.24 -1.74 -4.90
C THR A 65 0.80 -0.81 -6.02
N CYS A 66 0.45 0.43 -5.71
CA CYS A 66 0.13 1.41 -6.72
C CYS A 66 1.41 1.98 -7.34
N ILE A 67 1.59 1.92 -8.66
CA ILE A 67 2.79 2.47 -9.32
C ILE A 67 2.81 3.99 -9.39
N VAL A 68 1.69 4.66 -9.10
CA VAL A 68 1.61 6.14 -9.10
C VAL A 68 2.24 6.72 -7.83
N CYS A 69 1.99 6.13 -6.67
CA CYS A 69 2.50 6.63 -5.38
C CYS A 69 3.48 5.68 -4.67
N GLY A 70 3.59 4.44 -5.11
CA GLY A 70 4.41 3.41 -4.44
C GLY A 70 3.80 2.85 -3.14
N CYS A 71 2.57 3.23 -2.77
CA CYS A 71 1.94 2.74 -1.54
C CYS A 71 1.23 1.40 -1.74
N ILE A 72 1.14 0.62 -0.65
CA ILE A 72 0.26 -0.54 -0.58
C ILE A 72 -1.19 -0.06 -0.55
N VAL A 73 -1.98 -0.50 -1.52
CA VAL A 73 -3.36 -0.05 -1.74
C VAL A 73 -4.27 -0.47 -0.61
N GLN A 74 -4.15 -1.69 -0.10
CA GLN A 74 -4.88 -2.20 1.06
C GLN A 74 -4.72 -1.31 2.28
N ILE A 75 -3.49 -0.82 2.52
CA ILE A 75 -3.23 0.09 3.64
C ILE A 75 -3.84 1.47 3.36
N SER A 76 -3.62 2.00 2.16
CA SER A 76 -4.06 3.35 1.79
C SER A 76 -5.58 3.48 1.73
N ALA A 77 -6.26 2.45 1.22
CA ALA A 77 -7.70 2.41 1.06
C ALA A 77 -8.44 2.33 2.41
N LYS A 78 -7.78 1.87 3.48
CA LYS A 78 -8.40 1.77 4.81
C LYS A 78 -8.51 3.14 5.51
N TYR A 79 -7.70 4.13 5.17
CA TYR A 79 -7.74 5.46 5.80
C TYR A 79 -8.82 6.38 5.22
N LYS A 80 -9.53 7.11 6.08
CA LYS A 80 -10.54 8.11 5.70
C LYS A 80 -9.95 9.24 4.85
N GLU A 81 -8.85 9.81 5.32
CA GLU A 81 -8.18 10.98 4.74
C GLU A 81 -7.51 10.72 3.38
N LYS A 82 -7.31 9.44 2.99
CA LYS A 82 -6.59 9.09 1.77
C LYS A 82 -7.53 8.98 0.57
N SER A 83 -7.13 9.59 -0.54
CA SER A 83 -7.74 9.46 -1.85
C SER A 83 -6.81 8.73 -2.82
N CYS A 84 -7.34 8.33 -3.98
CA CYS A 84 -6.52 7.81 -5.07
C CYS A 84 -5.56 8.92 -5.57
N PRO A 85 -4.24 8.65 -5.67
CA PRO A 85 -3.24 9.65 -6.05
C PRO A 85 -3.18 9.94 -7.55
N ASN A 86 -3.93 9.21 -8.39
CA ASN A 86 -3.90 9.38 -9.83
C ASN A 86 -4.69 10.64 -10.24
N PRO A 87 -4.04 11.67 -10.83
CA PRO A 87 -4.74 12.91 -11.20
C PRO A 87 -5.70 12.76 -12.38
N ASN A 88 -5.45 11.78 -13.26
CA ASN A 88 -6.21 11.63 -14.50
C ASN A 88 -7.37 10.63 -14.40
N ASP A 89 -7.34 9.75 -13.40
CA ASP A 89 -8.34 8.68 -13.20
C ASP A 89 -8.40 8.32 -11.71
N VAL A 90 -9.14 9.13 -10.96
CA VAL A 90 -9.29 9.01 -9.49
C VAL A 90 -10.26 7.87 -9.18
N ARG A 91 -9.74 6.76 -8.63
CA ARG A 91 -10.53 5.57 -8.29
C ARG A 91 -11.37 5.68 -7.03
N TRP A 92 -10.94 6.51 -6.08
CA TRP A 92 -11.72 6.82 -4.88
C TRP A 92 -11.32 8.18 -4.30
N ARG A 93 -12.23 8.76 -3.53
CA ARG A 93 -12.00 10.02 -2.80
C ARG A 93 -11.85 9.75 -1.30
N SER A 94 -11.17 10.68 -0.63
CA SER A 94 -11.17 10.72 0.82
C SER A 94 -12.60 10.95 1.31
N VAL A 95 -12.90 10.41 2.49
CA VAL A 95 -14.15 10.72 3.19
C VAL A 95 -13.81 11.67 4.31
N ALA A 96 -14.66 12.68 4.52
CA ALA A 96 -14.46 13.62 5.63
C ALA A 96 -14.51 12.84 6.95
N SER A 97 -13.56 13.10 7.84
CA SER A 97 -13.72 12.75 9.25
C SER A 97 -14.65 13.80 9.86
N HIS A 98 -15.84 13.37 10.28
CA HIS A 98 -16.76 14.20 11.08
C HIS A 98 -16.19 14.44 12.47
#